data_AF-A0A7N0TSC1-F1
#
_entry.id   AF-A0A7N0TSC1-F1
#
_cell.length_a   1.000
_cell.length_b   1.000
_cell.length_c   1.000
_cell.angle_alpha   90.00
_cell.angle_beta   90.00
_cell.angle_gamma   90.00
#
_symmetry.space_group_name_H-M   'P 1'
#
loop_
_entity.id
_entity.type
_entity.pdbx_description
1 polymer ?
#
loop_
_entity_poly.entity_id
_entity_poly.type
_entity_poly.pdbx_seq_one_letter_code
_entity_poly.pdbx_strand_id
1 'polypeptide(L)' 'MKMPSSSSRCIGGKKKQVWPPGFRFHPTDEELILYYLKRKVCGRRLKLDMISETDVYKWDPEDLPGTYFL' A
#
# COMPACT_ATOMS: atom_id res chain seq x y z
N MET A 1 -9.10 4.79 9.06
CA MET A 1 -8.42 5.98 8.48
C MET A 1 -9.35 6.79 7.57
N LYS A 2 -9.42 8.13 7.66
CA LYS A 2 -10.23 8.93 6.71
C LYS A 2 -9.41 9.23 5.45
N MET A 3 -9.63 8.43 4.42
CA MET A 3 -9.02 8.63 3.11
C MET A 3 -9.56 9.91 2.46
N PRO A 4 -8.71 10.78 1.88
CA PRO A 4 -9.19 11.85 1.03
C PRO A 4 -9.97 11.24 -0.15
N SER A 5 -11.17 11.74 -0.38
CA SER A 5 -12.00 11.33 -1.50
C SER A 5 -11.24 11.59 -2.80
N SER A 6 -10.95 10.53 -3.55
CA SER A 6 -10.38 10.64 -4.89
C SER A 6 -11.35 11.42 -5.78
N SER A 7 -11.05 12.68 -6.02
CA SER A 7 -11.63 13.42 -7.14
C SER A 7 -10.52 14.15 -7.86
N SER A 8 -9.95 13.50 -8.88
CA SER A 8 -9.42 14.15 -10.08
C SER A 8 -8.87 13.09 -11.04
N ARG A 9 -9.56 12.92 -12.18
CA ARG A 9 -9.00 12.29 -13.37
C ARG A 9 -7.93 13.23 -13.93
N CYS A 10 -6.67 12.79 -14.07
CA CYS A 10 -5.74 13.38 -15.04
C CYS A 10 -4.84 12.30 -15.64
N ILE A 11 -4.63 12.42 -16.95
CA ILE A 11 -3.80 11.61 -17.84
C ILE A 11 -2.30 11.81 -17.53
N GLY A 12 -1.51 10.74 -17.67
CA GLY A 12 -0.07 10.77 -17.98
C GLY A 12 0.86 11.55 -17.05
N GLY A 13 1.46 10.87 -16.06
CA GLY A 13 2.56 11.39 -15.24
C GLY A 13 2.52 10.75 -13.86
N LYS A 14 3.61 10.10 -13.42
CA LYS A 14 3.71 9.52 -12.08
C LYS A 14 3.72 10.66 -11.04
N LYS A 15 2.53 11.13 -10.63
CA LYS A 15 2.39 12.10 -9.54
C LYS A 15 2.86 11.43 -8.26
N LYS A 16 3.94 11.94 -7.67
CA LYS A 16 4.38 11.56 -6.32
C LYS A 16 3.25 11.97 -5.37
N GLN A 17 2.57 11.01 -4.75
CA GLN A 17 1.49 11.30 -3.80
C GLN A 17 2.10 12.07 -2.62
N VAL A 18 1.75 13.34 -2.49
CA VAL A 18 2.20 14.19 -1.38
C VAL A 18 1.25 13.98 -0.21
N TRP A 19 1.77 13.39 0.87
CA TRP A 19 1.02 13.18 2.09
C TRP A 19 1.36 14.27 3.12
N PRO A 20 0.39 14.74 3.92
CA PRO A 20 0.69 15.63 5.04
C PRO A 20 1.69 14.99 6.02
N PRO A 21 2.55 15.79 6.68
CA PRO A 21 3.40 15.30 7.76
C PRO A 21 2.58 14.52 8.81
N GLY A 22 3.13 13.40 9.27
CA GLY A 22 2.46 12.52 10.23
C GLY A 22 1.49 11.50 9.63
N PHE A 23 1.17 11.59 8.33
CA PHE A 23 0.42 10.54 7.65
C PHE A 23 1.29 9.29 7.48
N ARG A 24 0.84 8.16 8.02
CA ARG A 24 1.57 6.88 7.97
C ARG A 24 0.59 5.75 7.67
N PHE A 25 1.15 4.66 7.16
CA PHE A 25 0.43 3.41 7.10
C PHE A 25 0.29 2.83 8.51
N HIS A 26 -0.93 2.81 9.01
CA HIS A 26 -1.31 2.28 10.33
C HIS A 26 -2.74 1.71 10.27
N PRO A 27 -2.98 0.66 9.46
CA PRO A 27 -4.30 0.06 9.34
C PRO A 27 -4.72 -0.64 10.63
N THR A 28 -6.03 -0.79 10.86
CA THR A 28 -6.53 -1.75 11.86
C THR A 28 -6.47 -3.18 11.32
N ASP A 29 -6.61 -4.18 12.20
CA ASP A 29 -6.68 -5.60 11.80
C ASP A 29 -7.82 -5.85 10.80
N GLU A 30 -8.98 -5.23 11.04
CA GLU A 30 -10.13 -5.31 10.14
C GLU A 30 -9.82 -4.71 8.77
N GLU A 31 -9.14 -3.56 8.72
CA GLU A 31 -8.71 -2.94 7.47
C GLU A 31 -7.68 -3.84 6.76
N LEU A 32 -6.73 -4.44 7.48
CA LEU A 32 -5.74 -5.35 6.89
C LEU A 32 -6.40 -6.57 6.22
N ILE A 33 -7.34 -7.21 6.93
CA ILE A 33 -8.01 -8.42 6.44
C ILE A 33 -9.04 -8.08 5.35
N LEU A 34 -10.01 -7.22 5.67
CA LEU A 34 -11.18 -7.00 4.82
C LEU A 34 -10.87 -6.08 3.63
N TYR A 35 -9.97 -5.12 3.80
CA TYR A 35 -9.60 -4.21 2.73
C TYR A 35 -8.40 -4.72 1.93
N TYR A 36 -7.27 -5.06 2.53
CA TYR A 36 -6.05 -5.38 1.77
C TYR A 36 -6.05 -6.84 1.31
N LEU A 37 -6.05 -7.79 2.24
CA LEU A 37 -5.92 -9.22 1.93
C LEU A 37 -7.10 -9.73 1.09
N LYS A 38 -8.34 -9.50 1.54
CA LYS A 38 -9.55 -9.95 0.83
C LYS A 38 -9.68 -9.35 -0.57
N ARG A 39 -9.18 -8.13 -0.82
CA ARG A 39 -9.21 -7.56 -2.18
C ARG A 39 -8.13 -8.20 -3.05
N LYS A 40 -6.92 -8.36 -2.52
CA LYS A 40 -5.80 -8.98 -3.22
C LYS A 40 -6.15 -10.39 -3.73
N VAL A 41 -6.65 -11.26 -2.86
CA VAL A 41 -7.04 -12.63 -3.25
C VAL A 41 -8.22 -12.68 -4.23
N CYS A 42 -9.08 -11.65 -4.24
CA CYS A 42 -10.17 -11.54 -5.21
C CYS A 42 -9.76 -10.78 -6.50
N GLY A 43 -8.47 -10.45 -6.68
CA GLY A 43 -8.00 -9.68 -7.84
C GLY A 43 -8.58 -8.25 -7.94
N ARG A 44 -9.06 -7.69 -6.83
CA ARG A 44 -9.65 -6.34 -6.82
C ARG A 44 -8.58 -5.27 -6.66
N ARG A 45 -8.67 -4.20 -7.46
CA ARG A 45 -7.74 -3.06 -7.42
C ARG A 45 -7.71 -2.38 -6.04
N LEU A 46 -6.51 -2.24 -5.48
CA LEU A 46 -6.26 -1.46 -4.26
C LEU A 46 -6.17 0.03 -4.61
N LYS A 47 -6.76 0.91 -3.79
CA LYS A 47 -6.60 2.37 -3.96
C LYS A 47 -5.17 2.84 -3.65
N LEU A 48 -4.49 2.14 -2.75
CA LEU A 48 -3.12 2.40 -2.33
C LEU A 48 -2.38 1.07 -2.35
N ASP A 49 -1.32 1.03 -3.15
CA ASP A 49 -0.45 -0.13 -3.28
C ASP A 49 0.73 0.03 -2.31
N MET A 50 0.44 -0.10 -1.01
CA MET A 50 1.42 0.12 0.07
C MET A 50 2.15 -1.16 0.51
N ILE A 51 1.66 -2.34 0.12
CA ILE A 51 2.21 -3.64 0.52
C ILE A 51 2.74 -4.33 -0.74
N SER A 52 4.06 -4.45 -0.84
CA SER A 52 4.73 -5.15 -1.95
C SER A 52 4.54 -6.66 -1.88
N GLU A 53 4.66 -7.35 -3.03
CA GLU A 53 4.66 -8.80 -3.09
C GLU A 53 6.08 -9.33 -3.01
N THR A 54 6.35 -10.23 -2.06
CA THR A 54 7.62 -10.95 -1.97
C THR A 54 7.39 -12.32 -1.34
N ASP A 55 8.28 -13.26 -1.63
CA ASP A 55 8.31 -14.56 -0.98
C ASP A 55 9.10 -14.42 0.33
N VAL A 56 8.39 -14.18 1.43
CA VAL A 56 8.99 -13.84 2.73
C VAL A 56 9.93 -14.93 3.25
N TYR A 57 9.76 -16.19 2.86
CA TYR A 57 10.58 -17.31 3.34
C TYR A 57 11.94 -17.42 2.67
N LYS A 58 12.21 -16.62 1.63
CA LYS A 58 13.50 -16.60 0.93
C LYS A 58 14.51 -15.61 1.51
N TRP A 59 14.10 -14.80 2.49
CA TRP A 59 14.89 -13.69 3.00
C TRP A 59 15.10 -13.82 4.50
N ASP A 60 16.24 -13.34 4.98
CA ASP A 60 16.40 -13.09 6.40
C ASP A 60 15.56 -11.86 6.81
N PRO A 61 15.07 -11.79 8.07
CA PRO A 61 14.22 -10.69 8.52
C PRO A 61 14.85 -9.30 8.33
N GLU A 62 16.18 -9.22 8.41
CA GLU A 62 16.95 -7.97 8.25
C GLU A 62 17.06 -7.52 6.79
N ASP A 63 16.92 -8.43 5.83
CA ASP A 63 17.03 -8.13 4.40
C ASP A 63 15.73 -7.55 3.82
N LEU A 64 14.58 -7.94 4.40
CA LEU A 64 13.25 -7.48 3.97
C LEU A 64 13.13 -5.94 3.85
N PRO A 65 13.51 -5.12 4.84
CA PRO A 65 13.39 -3.66 4.77
C PRO A 65 14.25 -2.99 3.69
N GLY A 66 15.28 -3.67 3.17
CA GLY A 66 16.20 -3.14 2.15
C GLY A 66 15.72 -3.29 0.70
N THR A 67 14.68 -4.09 0.46
CA THR A 67 14.25 -4.46 -0.90
C THR A 67 13.42 -3.39 -1.63
N TYR A 68 12.91 -2.36 -0.93
CA TYR A 68 11.93 -1.40 -1.48
C TYR A 68 12.36 0.08 -1.42
N PHE A 69 13.64 0.36 -1.18
CA PHE A 69 14.19 1.74 -1.23
C PHE A 69 14.91 2.10 -2.55
N LEU A 70 14.77 1.29 -3.61
CA LEU A 70 15.22 1.61 -4.96
C LEU A 70 14.05 1.81 -5.92
#